data_AF-A0AA36E8Q3-F1
#
_entry.id   AF-A0AA36E8Q3-F1
#
_cell.length_a   1.000
_cell.length_b   1.000
_cell.length_c   1.000
_cell.angle_alpha   90.00
_cell.angle_beta   90.00
_cell.angle_gamma   90.00
#
_symmetry.space_group_name_H-M   'P 1'
#
loop_
_entity.id
_entity.type
_entity.pdbx_description
1 polymer ?
#
loop_
_entity_poly.entity_id
_entity_poly.type
_entity_poly.pdbx_seq_one_letter_code
_entity_poly.pdbx_strand_id
1 'polypeptide(L)'
;MGRWVLRRSDIGGESDRPTIMVTNDDGIDAPGLQALVRVLVSTNRYRVWVCAPDSEKSAVSHSITWRHPLSAKRIDINGATAFAVSGTPADCTSLGISKALFSSEPDLVLSGINMGSNCGYHIVYSGTVAGAREAFFNGLPSVSISYDWVGGTSSINDFTLAAEACLPLISSILVEIKNKTFPQKCFLNVDLPTNVLNNKGYKLTKQGKSIVKMGWKQVSSDAQGAQMLSTMTMESNSVASNPEDNSVSQEQLLFKREVRGGHVEEGETDYCYLKQGYITVTTLGALSHADNDSHTFFKEWLPMVADRTSPSALKKCTVAYRIVNGQFEGHWKSQVENEGDVNNVNNLIRDLSEVRLAQGEDQWKYVVDITSPFTVGTLRKKLDQLLYPNRVLTWFRWNKVSPSKVNCFIWRAIQKKIPSVVTLRNRGVDIEHDNCGACINEIECSDDILISCHFACEVRKQVFKWCGIQQNFASVTDLLSFAANWGRCPKKQKIFISICHGLIWNLWKNRNNRMFNKVFINPTLSSGTVKSLVFFWLKCRGKGGICSQNE
;
A
#
# COMPACT_ATOMS: atom_id res chain seq x y z
N MET A 1 9.92 -11.05 35.07
CA MET A 1 10.27 -11.60 33.74
C MET A 1 9.58 -10.78 32.66
N GLY A 2 10.38 -10.06 31.87
CA GLY A 2 10.11 -9.70 30.47
C GLY A 2 8.76 -9.05 30.17
N ARG A 3 8.67 -7.74 30.42
CA ARG A 3 7.70 -6.85 29.78
C ARG A 3 7.82 -7.02 28.25
N TRP A 4 6.81 -7.61 27.62
CA TRP A 4 6.61 -7.46 26.18
C TRP A 4 5.95 -6.12 25.94
N VAL A 5 6.76 -5.07 26.04
CA VAL A 5 6.53 -3.83 25.30
C VAL A 5 6.57 -4.24 23.83
N LEU A 6 5.58 -3.81 23.03
CA LEU A 6 5.75 -3.73 21.58
C LEU A 6 6.98 -2.85 21.36
N ARG A 7 8.14 -3.49 21.21
CA ARG A 7 9.36 -2.76 20.96
C ARG A 7 9.14 -2.02 19.65
N ARG A 8 9.46 -0.73 19.70
CA ARG A 8 9.77 0.17 18.59
C ARG A 8 10.86 -0.36 17.63
N SER A 9 11.12 -1.67 17.57
CA SER A 9 12.30 -2.28 16.94
C SER A 9 12.04 -2.97 15.60
N ASP A 10 10.81 -2.95 15.07
CA ASP A 10 10.55 -3.35 13.67
C ASP A 10 10.56 -2.14 12.71
N ILE A 11 10.68 -0.92 13.26
CA ILE A 11 11.34 0.17 12.56
C ILE A 11 12.80 -0.12 12.86
N GLY A 12 13.53 -0.69 11.89
CA GLY A 12 14.98 -0.78 12.02
C GLY A 12 15.53 0.59 12.40
N GLY A 13 16.71 0.64 13.02
CA GLY A 13 17.34 1.91 13.36
C GLY A 13 17.30 2.87 12.16
N GLU A 14 17.45 4.17 12.38
CA GLU A 14 17.38 5.17 11.30
C GLU A 14 18.24 4.81 10.05
N SER A 15 19.23 3.93 10.23
CA SER A 15 20.07 3.28 9.22
C SER A 15 19.48 2.13 8.38
N ASP A 16 18.28 1.61 8.66
CA ASP A 16 17.71 0.39 8.03
C ASP A 16 16.45 0.68 7.19
N ARG A 17 16.05 1.94 7.08
CA ARG A 17 14.97 2.37 6.19
C ARG A 17 15.51 2.49 4.75
N PRO A 18 14.85 1.89 3.75
CA PRO A 18 15.23 2.09 2.36
C PRO A 18 15.11 3.56 1.98
N THR A 19 16.03 4.00 1.15
CA THR A 19 16.19 5.38 0.70
C THR A 19 15.60 5.55 -0.67
N ILE A 20 14.65 6.47 -0.80
CA ILE A 20 14.04 6.84 -2.08
C ILE A 20 14.48 8.25 -2.43
N MET A 21 15.06 8.42 -3.61
CA MET A 21 15.33 9.74 -4.16
C MET A 21 14.21 10.14 -5.13
N VAL A 22 13.75 11.39 -5.02
CA VAL A 22 12.71 11.98 -5.87
C VAL A 22 13.30 13.12 -6.70
N THR A 23 12.95 13.17 -7.98
CA THR A 23 13.25 14.26 -8.94
C THR A 23 12.01 14.51 -9.81
N ASN A 24 12.04 15.51 -10.70
CA ASN A 24 11.04 15.76 -11.74
C ASN A 24 11.60 16.72 -12.81
N ASP A 25 10.78 17.11 -13.78
CA ASP A 25 11.03 18.22 -14.72
C ASP A 25 10.19 19.48 -14.47
N ASP A 26 9.11 19.40 -13.69
CA ASP A 26 8.29 20.58 -13.35
C ASP A 26 8.96 21.52 -12.32
N GLY A 27 10.03 21.08 -11.66
CA GLY A 27 10.77 21.82 -10.64
C GLY A 27 10.38 21.46 -9.20
N ILE A 28 11.21 21.87 -8.23
CA ILE A 28 11.10 21.43 -6.82
C ILE A 28 9.81 21.87 -6.12
N ASP A 29 9.21 22.99 -6.54
CA ASP A 29 7.96 23.51 -5.97
C ASP A 29 6.71 22.95 -6.66
N ALA A 30 6.87 22.08 -7.66
CA ALA A 30 5.76 21.55 -8.42
C ALA A 30 4.79 20.71 -7.56
N PRO A 31 3.47 20.82 -7.78
CA PRO A 31 2.47 20.14 -6.96
C PRO A 31 2.61 18.61 -7.00
N GLY A 32 3.00 18.05 -8.14
CA GLY A 32 3.21 16.61 -8.31
C GLY A 32 4.38 16.06 -7.48
N LEU A 33 5.52 16.76 -7.47
CA LEU A 33 6.68 16.39 -6.65
C LEU A 33 6.35 16.53 -5.16
N GLN A 34 5.76 17.66 -4.76
CA GLN A 34 5.39 17.92 -3.37
C GLN A 34 4.39 16.88 -2.85
N ALA A 35 3.42 16.48 -3.68
CA ALA A 35 2.49 15.41 -3.34
C ALA A 35 3.19 14.05 -3.17
N LEU A 36 4.08 13.68 -4.09
CA LEU A 36 4.82 12.42 -4.00
C LEU A 36 5.69 12.35 -2.74
N VAL A 37 6.47 13.41 -2.47
CA VAL A 37 7.32 13.49 -1.28
C VAL A 37 6.48 13.41 0.00
N ARG A 38 5.40 14.20 0.09
CA ARG A 38 4.50 14.19 1.25
C ARG A 38 3.91 12.81 1.52
N VAL A 39 3.44 12.12 0.48
CA VAL A 39 2.88 10.77 0.62
C VAL A 39 3.95 9.79 1.08
N LEU A 40 5.14 9.79 0.48
CA LEU A 40 6.26 8.92 0.91
C LEU A 40 6.66 9.17 2.37
N VAL A 41 6.83 10.44 2.77
CA VAL A 41 7.18 10.85 4.14
C VAL A 41 6.10 10.41 5.12
N SER A 42 4.82 10.61 4.80
CA SER A 42 3.68 10.27 5.67
C SER A 42 3.62 8.79 6.04
N THR A 43 4.18 7.90 5.21
CA THR A 43 4.24 6.46 5.54
C THR A 43 5.18 6.17 6.70
N ASN A 44 6.17 7.04 6.94
CA ASN A 44 7.29 6.84 7.86
C ASN A 44 8.10 5.55 7.61
N ARG A 45 8.02 4.98 6.39
CA ARG A 45 8.71 3.73 6.01
C ARG A 45 10.03 3.97 5.27
N TYR A 46 10.20 5.16 4.70
CA TYR A 46 11.30 5.48 3.79
C TYR A 46 12.12 6.65 4.32
N ARG A 47 13.41 6.65 3.98
CA ARG A 47 14.22 7.87 4.01
C ARG A 47 14.03 8.57 2.66
N VAL A 48 13.54 9.81 2.66
CA VAL A 48 13.21 10.52 1.41
C VAL A 48 14.24 11.59 1.12
N TRP A 49 14.83 11.53 -0.07
CA TRP A 49 15.71 12.52 -0.63
C TRP A 49 15.06 13.19 -1.83
N VAL A 50 15.36 14.46 -2.05
CA VAL A 50 14.86 15.22 -3.19
C VAL A 50 16.03 15.93 -3.84
N CYS A 51 16.22 15.72 -5.14
CA CYS A 51 17.17 16.45 -5.95
C CYS A 51 16.45 16.77 -7.25
N ALA A 52 16.01 18.02 -7.41
CA ALA A 52 15.12 18.42 -8.49
C ALA A 52 15.52 19.79 -9.06
N PRO A 53 15.10 20.13 -10.28
CA PRO A 53 15.36 21.44 -10.86
C PRO A 53 14.81 22.58 -10.00
N ASP A 54 15.52 23.72 -9.98
CA ASP A 54 15.08 24.94 -9.32
C ASP A 54 13.93 25.67 -10.04
N SER A 55 13.72 25.36 -11.32
CA SER A 55 12.64 25.87 -12.16
C SER A 55 12.09 24.75 -13.05
N GLU A 56 10.94 24.97 -13.69
CA GLU A 56 10.44 24.09 -14.74
C GLU A 56 11.49 23.90 -15.86
N LYS A 57 11.70 22.65 -16.28
CA LYS A 57 12.58 22.18 -17.36
C LYS A 57 11.84 21.21 -18.29
N SER A 58 10.60 21.52 -18.64
CA SER A 58 9.77 20.70 -19.53
C SER A 58 10.39 20.49 -20.92
N ALA A 59 10.15 19.32 -21.52
CA ALA A 59 10.58 18.95 -22.87
C ALA A 59 12.10 19.02 -23.16
N VAL A 60 12.95 18.96 -22.13
CA VAL A 60 14.41 18.94 -22.29
C VAL A 60 14.97 17.58 -22.73
N SER A 61 14.14 16.53 -22.84
CA SER A 61 14.58 15.16 -23.10
C SER A 61 15.69 14.74 -22.10
N HIS A 62 16.62 13.88 -22.53
CA HIS A 62 17.79 13.49 -21.75
C HIS A 62 18.98 14.42 -22.01
N SER A 63 18.79 15.72 -21.74
CA SER A 63 19.86 16.71 -21.82
C SER A 63 20.73 16.67 -20.58
N ILE A 64 22.05 16.76 -20.74
CA ILE A 64 23.04 16.79 -19.64
C ILE A 64 23.98 17.99 -19.80
N THR A 65 24.38 18.58 -18.67
CA THR A 65 25.23 19.78 -18.63
C THR A 65 26.70 19.40 -18.42
N TRP A 66 27.54 19.61 -19.44
CA TRP A 66 28.98 19.32 -19.37
C TRP A 66 29.89 20.54 -19.21
N ARG A 67 29.53 21.67 -19.83
CA ARG A 67 30.46 22.79 -20.04
C ARG A 67 30.49 23.80 -18.90
N HIS A 68 29.43 23.86 -18.09
CA HIS A 68 29.27 24.86 -17.05
C HIS A 68 28.91 24.19 -15.72
N PRO A 69 29.34 24.76 -14.59
CA PRO A 69 29.02 24.21 -13.27
C PRO A 69 27.53 24.34 -12.97
N LEU A 70 27.01 23.38 -12.19
CA LEU A 70 25.65 23.40 -11.66
C LEU A 70 25.64 24.02 -10.26
N SER A 71 24.63 24.84 -9.97
CA SER A 71 24.35 25.32 -8.63
C SER A 71 23.40 24.35 -7.93
N ALA A 72 23.64 24.05 -6.66
CA ALA A 72 22.76 23.25 -5.81
C ALA A 72 22.49 23.98 -4.49
N LYS A 73 21.22 24.23 -4.19
CA LYS A 73 20.77 24.93 -2.97
C LYS A 73 19.93 23.99 -2.12
N ARG A 74 20.27 23.86 -0.83
CA ARG A 74 19.45 23.09 0.11
C ARG A 74 18.12 23.81 0.36
N ILE A 75 17.02 23.06 0.28
CA ILE A 75 15.65 23.56 0.51
C ILE A 75 15.03 22.77 1.67
N ASP A 76 14.15 23.41 2.43
CA ASP A 76 13.40 22.74 3.48
C ASP A 76 12.13 22.10 2.91
N ILE A 77 12.05 20.77 2.98
CA ILE A 77 10.85 20.00 2.69
C ILE A 77 10.61 19.07 3.88
N ASN A 78 9.45 19.21 4.53
CA ASN A 78 9.17 18.52 5.77
C ASN A 78 9.34 17.00 5.64
N GLY A 79 10.26 16.45 6.43
CA GLY A 79 10.56 15.01 6.48
C GLY A 79 11.44 14.48 5.35
N ALA A 80 12.01 15.35 4.50
CA ALA A 80 12.92 14.98 3.42
C ALA A 80 14.22 15.82 3.45
N THR A 81 15.31 15.26 2.90
CA THR A 81 16.52 16.06 2.60
C THR A 81 16.47 16.51 1.15
N ALA A 82 16.39 17.81 0.90
CA ALA A 82 16.09 18.35 -0.43
C ALA A 82 17.12 19.35 -0.94
N PHE A 83 17.42 19.27 -2.25
CA PHE A 83 18.23 20.23 -2.98
C PHE A 83 17.54 20.65 -4.28
N ALA A 84 17.49 21.94 -4.52
CA ALA A 84 17.13 22.55 -5.80
C ALA A 84 18.40 22.76 -6.63
N VAL A 85 18.39 22.34 -7.89
CA VAL A 85 19.58 22.36 -8.76
C VAL A 85 19.29 23.12 -10.04
N SER A 86 20.24 23.93 -10.52
CA SER A 86 20.06 24.75 -11.74
C SER A 86 20.11 23.98 -13.07
N GLY A 87 20.10 22.64 -13.01
CA GLY A 87 20.32 21.73 -14.13
C GLY A 87 19.04 21.12 -14.68
N THR A 88 19.20 20.14 -15.58
CA THR A 88 18.09 19.32 -16.10
C THR A 88 17.70 18.22 -15.10
N PRO A 89 16.59 17.49 -15.30
CA PRO A 89 16.24 16.34 -14.47
C PRO A 89 17.31 15.25 -14.46
N ALA A 90 17.99 15.02 -15.60
CA ALA A 90 19.10 14.09 -15.69
C ALA A 90 20.30 14.58 -14.85
N ASP A 91 20.65 15.86 -14.94
CA ASP A 91 21.69 16.45 -14.08
C ASP A 91 21.36 16.30 -12.59
N CYS A 92 20.10 16.56 -12.21
CA CYS A 92 19.61 16.43 -10.84
C CYS A 92 19.73 14.98 -10.34
N THR A 93 19.30 14.01 -11.15
CA THR A 93 19.46 12.59 -10.82
C THR A 93 20.93 12.22 -10.66
N SER A 94 21.76 12.56 -11.65
CA SER A 94 23.19 12.24 -11.66
C SER A 94 23.91 12.81 -10.43
N LEU A 95 23.66 14.08 -10.12
CA LEU A 95 24.21 14.73 -8.94
C LEU A 95 23.69 14.10 -7.64
N GLY A 96 22.40 13.74 -7.58
CA GLY A 96 21.79 13.12 -6.40
C GLY A 96 22.34 11.72 -6.09
N ILE A 97 22.66 10.93 -7.12
CA ILE A 97 23.22 9.58 -6.93
C ILE A 97 24.74 9.55 -6.80
N SER A 98 25.44 10.63 -7.19
CA SER A 98 26.90 10.75 -7.18
C SER A 98 27.56 10.71 -5.79
N LYS A 99 26.77 10.74 -4.71
CA LYS A 99 27.20 10.93 -3.31
C LYS A 99 27.81 12.30 -2.99
N ALA A 100 27.74 13.26 -3.91
CA ALA A 100 28.23 14.62 -3.66
C ALA A 100 27.30 15.41 -2.72
N LEU A 101 25.98 15.26 -2.87
CA LEU A 101 24.96 15.92 -2.03
C LEU A 101 24.45 15.03 -0.90
N PHE A 102 24.52 13.71 -1.05
CA PHE A 102 23.97 12.73 -0.13
C PHE A 102 25.03 11.70 0.27
N SER A 103 24.95 11.16 1.48
CA SER A 103 26.03 10.31 2.04
C SER A 103 26.08 8.88 1.47
N SER A 104 25.11 8.46 0.67
CA SER A 104 25.04 7.12 0.06
C SER A 104 24.25 7.18 -1.25
N GLU A 105 24.21 6.07 -2.00
CA GLU A 105 23.25 5.92 -3.10
C GLU A 105 21.84 5.65 -2.56
N PRO A 106 20.78 6.05 -3.28
CA PRO A 106 19.42 5.64 -2.99
C PRO A 106 19.16 4.19 -3.43
N ASP A 107 18.20 3.52 -2.80
CA ASP A 107 17.76 2.18 -3.20
C ASP A 107 16.83 2.23 -4.43
N LEU A 108 16.10 3.33 -4.60
CA LEU A 108 15.14 3.55 -5.69
C LEU A 108 15.08 5.04 -6.06
N VAL A 109 15.05 5.33 -7.36
CA VAL A 109 14.82 6.69 -7.87
C VAL A 109 13.42 6.81 -8.46
N LEU A 110 12.66 7.81 -8.02
CA LEU A 110 11.35 8.16 -8.58
C LEU A 110 11.45 9.52 -9.28
N SER A 111 11.01 9.59 -10.52
CA SER A 111 10.95 10.82 -11.29
C SER A 111 9.49 11.19 -11.56
N GLY A 112 9.00 12.31 -11.02
CA GLY A 112 7.61 12.75 -11.14
C GLY A 112 7.05 13.36 -9.85
N ILE A 113 5.73 13.52 -9.70
CA ILE A 113 4.69 13.15 -10.67
C ILE A 113 4.53 14.24 -11.72
N ASN A 114 4.79 13.91 -12.99
CA ASN A 114 4.63 14.84 -14.11
C ASN A 114 3.17 15.24 -14.30
N MET A 115 2.93 16.51 -14.59
CA MET A 115 1.62 17.00 -15.04
C MET A 115 1.46 16.72 -16.55
N GLY A 116 0.71 15.68 -16.90
CA GLY A 116 0.53 15.21 -18.27
C GLY A 116 1.14 13.83 -18.49
N SER A 117 0.54 13.05 -19.40
CA SER A 117 0.99 11.68 -19.69
C SER A 117 2.24 11.64 -20.58
N ASN A 118 3.10 10.65 -20.32
CA ASN A 118 4.29 10.34 -21.09
C ASN A 118 4.12 8.98 -21.78
N CYS A 119 3.02 8.78 -22.50
CA CYS A 119 2.80 7.58 -23.31
C CYS A 119 3.34 7.72 -24.74
N GLY A 120 3.65 6.60 -25.37
CA GLY A 120 4.05 6.55 -26.77
C GLY A 120 5.38 7.26 -27.04
N TYR A 121 5.43 8.12 -28.06
CA TYR A 121 6.66 8.85 -28.40
C TYR A 121 6.91 10.09 -27.52
N HIS A 122 5.98 10.48 -26.65
CA HIS A 122 6.24 11.54 -25.66
C HIS A 122 7.41 11.16 -24.72
N ILE A 123 7.61 9.86 -24.48
CA ILE A 123 8.74 9.29 -23.72
C ILE A 123 10.11 9.79 -24.21
N VAL A 124 10.26 10.08 -25.51
CA VAL A 124 11.53 10.52 -26.09
C VAL A 124 11.89 11.93 -25.65
N TYR A 125 10.90 12.82 -25.50
CA TYR A 125 11.11 14.24 -25.18
C TYR A 125 10.96 14.54 -23.69
N SER A 126 10.51 13.57 -22.90
CA SER A 126 10.17 13.73 -21.49
C SER A 126 11.40 13.90 -20.59
N GLY A 127 11.43 15.00 -19.82
CA GLY A 127 12.42 15.22 -18.78
C GLY A 127 12.16 14.31 -17.57
N THR A 128 10.91 14.08 -17.21
CA THR A 128 10.52 13.09 -16.19
C THR A 128 11.07 11.69 -16.52
N VAL A 129 10.92 11.21 -17.77
CA VAL A 129 11.51 9.91 -18.17
C VAL A 129 13.04 9.96 -18.15
N ALA A 130 13.65 11.07 -18.57
CA ALA A 130 15.11 11.22 -18.51
C ALA A 130 15.66 11.13 -17.08
N GLY A 131 14.98 11.69 -16.09
CA GLY A 131 15.35 11.57 -14.68
C GLY A 131 15.42 10.11 -14.21
N ALA A 132 14.45 9.27 -14.59
CA ALA A 132 14.48 7.84 -14.30
C ALA A 132 15.54 7.08 -15.12
N ARG A 133 15.71 7.44 -16.39
CA ARG A 133 16.68 6.83 -17.31
C ARG A 133 18.13 7.08 -16.88
N GLU A 134 18.43 8.25 -16.32
CA GLU A 134 19.76 8.55 -15.79
C GLU A 134 20.13 7.65 -14.61
N ALA A 135 19.18 7.39 -13.68
CA ALA A 135 19.39 6.44 -12.60
C ALA A 135 19.62 5.03 -13.14
N PHE A 136 18.86 4.63 -14.16
CA PHE A 136 19.03 3.35 -14.85
C PHE A 136 20.43 3.20 -15.47
N PHE A 137 20.96 4.24 -16.13
CA PHE A 137 22.33 4.21 -16.68
C PHE A 137 23.40 4.00 -15.61
N ASN A 138 23.12 4.40 -14.37
CA ASN A 138 24.01 4.21 -13.23
C ASN A 138 23.70 2.92 -12.44
N GLY A 139 22.91 2.00 -13.01
CA GLY A 139 22.61 0.69 -12.42
C GLY A 139 21.62 0.72 -11.26
N LEU A 140 20.91 1.83 -11.06
CA LEU A 140 19.94 1.98 -9.99
C LEU A 140 18.51 1.70 -10.48
N PRO A 141 17.69 0.97 -9.70
CA PRO A 141 16.27 0.84 -9.96
C PRO A 141 15.59 2.20 -10.04
N SER A 142 14.73 2.39 -11.04
CA SER A 142 14.05 3.66 -11.23
C SER A 142 12.65 3.56 -11.85
N VAL A 143 11.83 4.57 -11.56
CA VAL A 143 10.46 4.69 -12.07
C VAL A 143 10.17 6.13 -12.46
N SER A 144 9.68 6.37 -13.68
CA SER A 144 9.03 7.63 -14.06
C SER A 144 7.52 7.55 -13.79
N ILE A 145 6.94 8.60 -13.23
CA ILE A 145 5.54 8.66 -12.84
C ILE A 145 4.90 9.91 -13.46
N SER A 146 3.84 9.70 -14.21
CA SER A 146 3.12 10.75 -14.92
C SER A 146 1.62 10.65 -14.63
N TYR A 147 0.94 11.79 -14.53
CA TYR A 147 -0.51 11.84 -14.35
C TYR A 147 -1.15 12.46 -15.59
N ASP A 148 -2.12 11.78 -16.21
CA ASP A 148 -2.92 12.29 -17.34
C ASP A 148 -3.89 13.39 -16.90
N TRP A 149 -3.31 14.48 -16.41
CA TRP A 149 -3.97 15.66 -15.88
C TRP A 149 -4.63 16.44 -17.02
N VAL A 150 -5.90 16.81 -16.83
CA VAL A 150 -6.68 17.54 -17.83
C VAL A 150 -7.28 18.79 -17.19
N GLY A 151 -6.95 19.96 -17.75
CA GLY A 151 -7.48 21.25 -17.28
C GLY A 151 -9.00 21.27 -17.28
N GLY A 152 -9.58 21.83 -16.21
CA GLY A 152 -11.04 21.87 -16.00
C GLY A 152 -11.68 20.55 -15.58
N THR A 153 -10.95 19.43 -15.59
CA THR A 153 -11.42 18.11 -15.13
C THR A 153 -10.64 17.64 -13.89
N SER A 154 -9.32 17.77 -13.91
CA SER A 154 -8.41 17.40 -12.83
C SER A 154 -8.23 18.53 -11.83
N SER A 155 -7.96 18.17 -10.58
CA SER A 155 -7.56 19.08 -9.50
C SER A 155 -6.10 18.88 -9.13
N ILE A 156 -5.44 19.93 -8.65
CA ILE A 156 -4.10 19.83 -8.03
C ILE A 156 -4.11 18.82 -6.86
N ASN A 157 -5.23 18.66 -6.17
CA ASN A 157 -5.36 17.67 -5.09
C ASN A 157 -5.26 16.21 -5.58
N ASP A 158 -5.52 15.96 -6.87
CA ASP A 158 -5.46 14.63 -7.46
C ASP A 158 -4.03 14.08 -7.50
N PHE A 159 -3.00 14.94 -7.48
CA PHE A 159 -1.61 14.49 -7.36
C PHE A 159 -1.35 13.70 -6.08
N THR A 160 -2.07 14.01 -4.98
CA THR A 160 -1.96 13.21 -3.75
C THR A 160 -2.58 11.83 -3.94
N LEU A 161 -3.72 11.74 -4.64
CA LEU A 161 -4.33 10.46 -4.99
C LEU A 161 -3.42 9.65 -5.92
N ALA A 162 -2.76 10.33 -6.86
CA ALA A 162 -1.83 9.71 -7.79
C ALA A 162 -0.62 9.11 -7.06
N ALA A 163 -0.02 9.87 -6.15
CA ALA A 163 1.07 9.39 -5.32
C ALA A 163 0.65 8.20 -4.42
N GLU A 164 -0.55 8.27 -3.81
CA GLU A 164 -1.11 7.16 -3.02
C GLU A 164 -1.30 5.90 -3.87
N ALA A 165 -1.79 6.04 -5.11
CA ALA A 165 -1.98 4.94 -6.05
C ALA A 165 -0.65 4.29 -6.50
N CYS A 166 0.49 4.97 -6.35
CA CYS A 166 1.81 4.39 -6.64
C CYS A 166 2.43 3.63 -5.45
N LEU A 167 1.98 3.86 -4.21
CA LEU A 167 2.57 3.25 -3.00
C LEU A 167 2.67 1.71 -3.04
N PRO A 168 1.66 0.96 -3.51
CA PRO A 168 1.75 -0.49 -3.58
C PRO A 168 2.83 -0.98 -4.53
N LEU A 169 2.95 -0.31 -5.68
CA LEU A 169 3.99 -0.58 -6.67
C LEU A 169 5.37 -0.28 -6.08
N ILE A 170 5.57 0.92 -5.54
CA ILE A 170 6.83 1.37 -4.92
C ILE A 170 7.25 0.41 -3.78
N SER A 171 6.31 0.05 -2.91
CA SER A 171 6.57 -0.89 -1.81
C SER A 171 6.99 -2.26 -2.30
N SER A 172 6.36 -2.76 -3.36
CA SER A 172 6.67 -4.07 -3.92
C SER A 172 8.02 -4.05 -4.62
N ILE A 173 8.35 -2.99 -5.36
CA ILE A 173 9.68 -2.80 -5.98
C ILE A 173 10.78 -2.89 -4.93
N LEU A 174 10.64 -2.16 -3.82
CA LEU A 174 11.63 -2.18 -2.73
C LEU A 174 11.79 -3.55 -2.07
N VAL A 175 10.73 -4.35 -2.01
CA VAL A 175 10.82 -5.75 -1.54
C VAL A 175 11.68 -6.59 -2.50
N GLU A 176 11.46 -6.46 -3.80
CA GLU A 176 12.27 -7.20 -4.80
C GLU A 176 13.72 -6.71 -4.84
N ILE A 177 13.97 -5.41 -4.67
CA ILE A 177 15.32 -4.85 -4.56
C ILE A 177 16.03 -5.46 -3.34
N LYS A 178 15.37 -5.48 -2.18
CA LYS A 178 15.91 -6.10 -0.96
C LYS A 178 16.19 -7.59 -1.14
N ASN A 179 15.35 -8.29 -1.89
CA ASN A 179 15.51 -9.71 -2.20
C ASN A 179 16.51 -9.98 -3.35
N LYS A 180 17.04 -8.93 -3.99
CA LYS A 180 17.92 -9.02 -5.17
C LYS A 180 17.28 -9.72 -6.37
N THR A 181 15.96 -9.58 -6.51
CA THR A 181 15.14 -10.18 -7.57
C THR A 181 14.63 -9.16 -8.57
N PHE A 182 14.76 -7.85 -8.29
CA PHE A 182 14.33 -6.79 -9.21
C PHE A 182 15.19 -6.78 -10.49
N PRO A 183 14.59 -6.80 -11.70
CA PRO A 183 15.35 -6.74 -12.95
C PRO A 183 16.14 -5.44 -13.09
N GLN A 184 17.43 -5.54 -13.44
CA GLN A 184 18.32 -4.38 -13.61
C GLN A 184 18.48 -3.90 -15.07
N LYS A 185 17.85 -4.58 -16.04
CA LYS A 185 17.99 -4.28 -17.47
C LYS A 185 16.85 -3.42 -18.04
N CYS A 186 16.00 -2.89 -17.16
CA CYS A 186 14.97 -1.94 -17.52
C CYS A 186 14.67 -0.97 -16.38
N PHE A 187 13.97 0.11 -16.72
CA PHE A 187 13.25 0.95 -15.76
C PHE A 187 11.75 0.97 -16.11
N LEU A 188 10.93 1.47 -15.19
CA LEU A 188 9.48 1.50 -15.37
C LEU A 188 9.00 2.91 -15.71
N ASN A 189 8.13 3.03 -16.70
CA ASN A 189 7.31 4.22 -16.91
C ASN A 189 5.86 3.93 -16.47
N VAL A 190 5.33 4.78 -15.60
CA VAL A 190 4.00 4.64 -15.01
C VAL A 190 3.16 5.86 -15.34
N ASP A 191 2.03 5.65 -16.00
CA ASP A 191 1.05 6.69 -16.27
C ASP A 191 -0.25 6.42 -15.52
N LEU A 192 -0.73 7.41 -14.78
CA LEU A 192 -2.00 7.37 -14.07
C LEU A 192 -3.12 8.03 -14.90
N PRO A 193 -4.31 7.41 -14.95
CA PRO A 193 -5.42 7.94 -15.73
C PRO A 193 -6.01 9.20 -15.08
N THR A 194 -6.69 10.04 -15.85
CA THR A 194 -7.32 11.29 -15.38
C THR A 194 -8.17 11.09 -14.12
N ASN A 195 -8.98 10.03 -14.07
CA ASN A 195 -9.73 9.64 -12.88
C ASN A 195 -8.95 8.62 -12.05
N VAL A 196 -8.04 9.13 -11.22
CA VAL A 196 -7.18 8.30 -10.34
C VAL A 196 -8.01 7.52 -9.32
N LEU A 197 -9.07 8.13 -8.78
CA LEU A 197 -9.87 7.52 -7.71
C LEU A 197 -10.59 6.24 -8.16
N ASN A 198 -11.07 6.21 -9.40
CA ASN A 198 -11.79 5.09 -9.99
C ASN A 198 -10.97 4.35 -11.07
N ASN A 199 -9.65 4.24 -10.85
CA ASN A 199 -8.79 3.49 -11.75
C ASN A 199 -9.13 1.98 -11.75
N LYS A 200 -8.89 1.31 -12.88
CA LYS A 200 -9.15 -0.13 -13.08
C LYS A 200 -8.03 -1.05 -12.58
N GLY A 201 -7.08 -0.51 -11.80
CA GLY A 201 -5.87 -1.20 -11.36
C GLY A 201 -4.71 -1.05 -12.35
N TYR A 202 -3.66 -1.83 -12.11
CA TYR A 202 -2.42 -1.79 -12.91
C TYR A 202 -2.52 -2.66 -14.16
N LYS A 203 -1.93 -2.19 -15.25
CA LYS A 203 -1.83 -2.93 -16.52
C LYS A 203 -0.40 -2.87 -17.04
N LEU A 204 0.22 -4.02 -17.27
CA LEU A 204 1.49 -4.10 -17.99
C LEU A 204 1.23 -3.76 -19.47
N THR A 205 2.03 -2.87 -20.03
CA THR A 205 1.86 -2.34 -21.39
C THR A 205 3.19 -2.28 -22.14
N LYS A 206 3.09 -2.06 -23.45
CA LYS A 206 4.22 -1.71 -24.32
C LYS A 206 4.11 -0.25 -24.73
N GLN A 207 5.25 0.37 -24.98
CA GLN A 207 5.30 1.72 -25.54
C GLN A 207 4.62 1.73 -26.92
N GLY A 208 3.57 2.53 -27.07
CA GLY A 208 2.92 2.79 -28.35
C GLY A 208 3.67 3.83 -29.20
N LYS A 209 3.03 4.28 -30.27
CA LYS A 209 3.55 5.35 -31.15
C LYS A 209 2.73 6.65 -31.07
N SER A 210 1.84 6.74 -30.09
CA SER A 210 1.00 7.92 -29.92
C SER A 210 1.84 9.17 -29.71
N ILE A 211 1.52 10.23 -30.45
CA ILE A 211 2.20 11.54 -30.34
C ILE A 211 1.32 12.67 -30.84
N VAL A 212 1.36 13.81 -30.15
CA VAL A 212 0.81 15.07 -30.66
C VAL A 212 1.75 15.65 -31.72
N LYS A 213 1.22 15.88 -32.94
CA LYS A 213 1.97 16.47 -34.04
C LYS A 213 2.05 17.98 -33.86
N MET A 214 3.26 18.48 -33.66
CA MET A 214 3.54 19.90 -33.55
C MET A 214 4.01 20.49 -34.88
N GLY A 215 3.49 21.67 -35.22
CA GLY A 215 3.95 22.52 -36.30
C GLY A 215 4.57 23.82 -35.80
N TRP A 216 4.89 24.69 -36.75
CA TRP A 216 5.36 26.05 -36.51
C TRP A 216 4.39 27.05 -37.14
N LYS A 217 4.16 28.15 -36.44
CA LYS A 217 3.40 29.31 -36.89
C LYS A 217 4.24 30.56 -36.68
N GLN A 218 4.39 31.37 -37.73
CA GLN A 218 5.12 32.63 -37.62
C GLN A 218 4.30 33.64 -36.81
N VAL A 219 4.96 34.42 -35.96
CA VAL A 219 4.36 35.47 -35.14
C VAL A 219 5.08 36.79 -35.35
N SER A 220 4.37 37.90 -35.17
CA SER A 220 4.85 39.26 -35.44
C SER A 220 5.40 39.98 -34.20
N SER A 221 5.22 39.43 -33.00
CA SER A 221 5.78 39.98 -31.75
C SER A 221 5.87 38.92 -30.66
N ASP A 222 6.69 39.18 -29.64
CA ASP A 222 6.81 38.37 -28.43
C ASP A 222 5.60 38.45 -27.49
N ALA A 223 4.52 39.17 -27.89
CA ALA A 223 3.30 39.30 -27.10
C ALA A 223 2.84 37.91 -26.62
N GLN A 224 2.67 37.79 -25.30
CA GLN A 224 2.23 36.60 -24.59
C GLN A 224 0.74 36.34 -24.89
N GLY A 225 0.43 35.91 -26.12
CA GLY A 225 -0.78 35.13 -26.37
C GLY A 225 -0.74 33.85 -25.53
N ALA A 226 -1.92 33.34 -25.12
CA ALA A 226 -2.14 32.20 -24.23
C ALA A 226 -0.90 31.31 -24.09
N GLN A 227 -0.27 31.30 -22.91
CA GLN A 227 0.79 30.34 -22.61
C GLN A 227 0.20 28.95 -22.81
N MET A 228 0.64 28.24 -23.85
CA MET A 228 0.58 26.78 -23.81
C MET A 228 1.43 26.39 -22.61
N LEU A 229 0.80 25.84 -21.57
CA LEU A 229 1.57 25.07 -20.60
C LEU A 229 2.28 23.95 -21.37
N SER A 230 3.57 23.79 -21.10
CA SER A 230 4.48 22.89 -21.85
C SER A 230 4.09 21.41 -21.73
N THR A 231 3.07 21.11 -20.93
CA THR A 231 2.37 19.83 -20.70
C THR A 231 1.39 19.45 -21.83
N MET A 232 1.33 20.22 -22.93
CA MET A 232 0.37 20.04 -24.03
C MET A 232 -1.12 20.19 -23.63
N THR A 233 -1.39 20.76 -22.45
CA THR A 233 -2.74 21.11 -21.99
C THR A 233 -2.96 22.62 -22.12
N MET A 234 -4.15 23.00 -22.59
CA MET A 234 -4.55 24.41 -22.74
C MET A 234 -5.25 24.87 -21.45
N GLU A 235 -4.81 25.96 -20.84
CA GLU A 235 -5.63 26.75 -19.90
C GLU A 235 -5.95 28.13 -20.48
N SER A 236 -7.17 28.59 -20.26
CA SER A 236 -7.67 29.89 -20.70
C SER A 236 -7.94 30.77 -19.49
N ASN A 237 -7.04 31.70 -19.18
CA ASN A 237 -7.31 32.84 -18.30
C ASN A 237 -6.68 34.10 -18.90
N SER A 238 -7.53 35.09 -19.23
CA SER A 238 -7.12 36.37 -19.81
C SER A 238 -7.26 37.49 -18.79
N VAL A 239 -6.16 38.18 -18.50
CA VAL A 239 -6.17 39.57 -18.02
C VAL A 239 -5.16 40.35 -18.87
N ALA A 240 -5.66 41.35 -19.59
CA ALA A 240 -4.87 42.20 -20.47
C ALA A 240 -4.09 43.25 -19.67
N SER A 241 -2.83 43.46 -20.02
CA SER A 241 -2.11 44.70 -19.74
C SER A 241 -1.34 45.13 -20.99
N ASN A 242 -1.40 46.43 -21.30
CA ASN A 242 -0.89 47.05 -22.52
C ASN A 242 0.65 47.10 -22.55
N PRO A 243 1.30 46.98 -23.72
CA PRO A 243 2.73 47.18 -23.85
C PRO A 243 3.06 48.63 -24.21
N GLU A 244 4.08 49.20 -23.55
CA GLU A 244 4.86 50.33 -24.06
C GLU A 244 6.17 49.83 -24.69
N ASP A 245 6.60 50.60 -25.68
CA ASP A 245 7.62 50.35 -26.70
C ASP A 245 8.97 49.81 -26.24
N ASN A 246 9.58 48.98 -27.10
CA ASN A 246 10.93 49.26 -27.58
C ASN A 246 11.23 48.56 -28.92
N SER A 247 11.80 49.35 -29.82
CA SER A 247 12.20 49.02 -31.18
C SER A 247 13.29 47.93 -31.25
N VAL A 248 13.00 46.83 -31.95
CA VAL A 248 14.02 45.85 -32.38
C VAL A 248 13.86 45.57 -33.87
N SER A 249 15.00 45.47 -34.54
CA SER A 249 15.27 45.35 -35.98
C SER A 249 14.40 44.34 -36.75
N GLN A 250 14.02 44.75 -37.96
CA GLN A 250 13.16 44.05 -38.93
C GLN A 250 13.74 42.75 -39.58
N GLU A 251 14.71 42.06 -38.98
CA GLU A 251 15.34 40.86 -39.58
C GLU A 251 15.05 39.52 -38.88
N GLN A 252 14.37 39.52 -37.73
CA GLN A 252 14.14 38.28 -36.99
C GLN A 252 12.75 37.70 -37.24
N LEU A 253 12.69 36.55 -37.91
CA LEU A 253 11.46 35.77 -38.04
C LEU A 253 11.20 35.00 -36.74
N LEU A 254 10.11 35.34 -36.05
CA LEU A 254 9.69 34.66 -34.82
C LEU A 254 8.68 33.56 -35.15
N PHE A 255 8.83 32.39 -34.52
CA PHE A 255 7.91 31.26 -34.68
C PHE A 255 7.50 30.71 -33.32
N LYS A 256 6.23 30.32 -33.19
CA LYS A 256 5.69 29.59 -32.04
C LYS A 256 5.23 28.19 -32.47
N ARG A 257 5.23 27.25 -31.52
CA ARG A 257 4.67 25.91 -31.74
C ARG A 257 3.15 25.99 -31.81
N GLU A 258 2.57 25.14 -32.66
CA GLU A 258 1.12 25.00 -32.80
C GLU A 258 0.78 23.51 -32.95
N VAL A 259 -0.27 23.05 -32.27
CA VAL A 259 -0.75 21.68 -32.41
C VAL A 259 -1.44 21.53 -33.76
N ARG A 260 -0.95 20.62 -34.61
CA ARG A 260 -1.52 20.31 -35.93
C ARG A 260 -2.39 19.05 -35.94
N GLY A 261 -2.47 18.34 -34.82
CA GLY A 261 -3.24 17.11 -34.66
C GLY A 261 -2.50 16.10 -33.77
N GLY A 262 -2.97 14.86 -33.75
CA GLY A 262 -2.33 13.76 -33.03
C GLY A 262 -2.39 12.46 -33.83
N HIS A 263 -1.37 11.62 -33.67
CA HIS A 263 -1.46 10.22 -34.06
C HIS A 263 -1.80 9.41 -32.80
N VAL A 264 -2.89 8.66 -32.86
CA VAL A 264 -3.25 7.68 -31.83
C VAL A 264 -3.18 6.32 -32.51
N GLU A 265 -2.30 5.46 -32.02
CA GLU A 265 -2.20 4.08 -32.48
C GLU A 265 -3.31 3.24 -31.83
N GLU A 266 -3.99 2.41 -32.62
CA GLU A 266 -4.94 1.42 -32.09
C GLU A 266 -4.19 0.14 -31.69
N GLY A 267 -4.44 -0.38 -30.49
CA GLY A 267 -3.84 -1.64 -30.02
C GLY A 267 -3.69 -1.75 -28.50
N GLU A 268 -2.92 -2.75 -28.05
CA GLU A 268 -2.61 -2.98 -26.63
C GLU A 268 -1.39 -2.15 -26.17
N THR A 269 -1.51 -0.82 -26.26
CA THR A 269 -0.44 0.13 -25.91
C THR A 269 -0.69 0.84 -24.58
N ASP A 270 0.36 1.49 -24.06
CA ASP A 270 0.30 2.39 -22.92
C ASP A 270 -0.82 3.45 -23.04
N TYR A 271 -0.86 4.20 -24.13
CA TYR A 271 -1.86 5.25 -24.32
C TYR A 271 -3.30 4.69 -24.34
N CYS A 272 -3.52 3.55 -25.02
CA CYS A 272 -4.85 2.95 -25.12
C CYS A 272 -5.39 2.51 -23.75
N TYR A 273 -4.57 1.81 -22.95
CA TYR A 273 -5.00 1.37 -21.62
C TYR A 273 -5.13 2.51 -20.62
N LEU A 274 -4.30 3.55 -20.75
CA LEU A 274 -4.42 4.77 -19.96
C LEU A 274 -5.80 5.42 -20.19
N LYS A 275 -6.21 5.60 -21.45
CA LYS A 275 -7.53 6.15 -21.80
C LYS A 275 -8.69 5.23 -21.41
N GLN A 276 -8.45 3.92 -21.24
CA GLN A 276 -9.43 3.00 -20.68
C GLN A 276 -9.55 3.08 -19.14
N GLY A 277 -8.71 3.86 -18.47
CA GLY A 277 -8.74 4.07 -17.02
C GLY A 277 -7.84 3.13 -16.21
N TYR A 278 -6.87 2.45 -16.84
CA TYR A 278 -5.86 1.67 -16.12
C TYR A 278 -4.67 2.54 -15.73
N ILE A 279 -4.02 2.21 -14.61
CA ILE A 279 -2.65 2.68 -14.34
C ILE A 279 -1.73 1.83 -15.20
N THR A 280 -1.05 2.44 -16.16
CA THR A 280 -0.17 1.69 -17.05
C THR A 280 1.22 1.55 -16.44
N VAL A 281 1.84 0.39 -16.66
CA VAL A 281 3.22 0.11 -16.30
C VAL A 281 3.90 -0.35 -17.57
N THR A 282 4.83 0.44 -18.09
CA THR A 282 5.58 0.15 -19.31
C THR A 282 7.03 -0.12 -18.96
N THR A 283 7.57 -1.25 -19.40
CA THR A 283 8.99 -1.57 -19.21
C THR A 283 9.81 -0.93 -20.33
N LEU A 284 10.81 -0.13 -19.97
CA LEU A 284 11.64 0.60 -20.92
C LEU A 284 13.12 0.23 -20.73
N GLY A 285 13.84 0.12 -21.84
CA GLY A 285 15.31 0.18 -21.84
C GLY A 285 15.78 1.61 -22.08
N ALA A 286 17.10 1.83 -22.12
CA ALA A 286 17.67 3.15 -22.35
C ALA A 286 17.27 3.76 -23.71
N LEU A 287 17.56 3.03 -24.78
CA LEU A 287 17.24 3.38 -26.17
C LEU A 287 16.66 2.17 -26.92
N SER A 288 16.96 0.96 -26.46
CA SER A 288 16.35 -0.28 -26.93
C SER A 288 15.09 -0.60 -26.12
N HIS A 289 14.30 -1.55 -26.62
CA HIS A 289 13.26 -2.18 -25.82
C HIS A 289 13.85 -2.83 -24.57
N ALA A 290 13.04 -2.93 -23.51
CA ALA A 290 13.35 -3.78 -22.37
C ALA A 290 13.52 -5.24 -22.86
N ASP A 291 14.42 -5.98 -22.23
CA ASP A 291 14.63 -7.37 -22.59
C ASP A 291 13.42 -8.25 -22.23
N ASN A 292 13.30 -9.38 -22.94
CA ASN A 292 12.17 -10.30 -22.77
C ASN A 292 12.08 -10.85 -21.34
N ASP A 293 13.22 -11.01 -20.66
CA ASP A 293 13.29 -11.50 -19.28
C ASP A 293 12.63 -10.50 -18.32
N SER A 294 12.93 -9.20 -18.44
CA SER A 294 12.28 -8.16 -17.64
C SER A 294 10.78 -8.12 -17.92
N HIS A 295 10.37 -8.17 -19.19
CA HIS A 295 8.95 -8.17 -19.53
C HIS A 295 8.22 -9.41 -18.95
N THR A 296 8.86 -10.58 -18.95
CA THR A 296 8.30 -11.80 -18.36
C THR A 296 8.16 -11.68 -16.85
N PHE A 297 9.20 -11.16 -16.17
CA PHE A 297 9.16 -10.88 -14.73
C PHE A 297 7.97 -9.99 -14.37
N PHE A 298 7.82 -8.83 -15.01
CA PHE A 298 6.73 -7.90 -14.67
C PHE A 298 5.35 -8.44 -15.04
N LYS A 299 5.25 -9.31 -16.05
CA LYS A 299 3.98 -9.95 -16.42
C LYS A 299 3.46 -10.89 -15.32
N GLU A 300 4.35 -11.60 -14.66
CA GLU A 300 4.00 -12.50 -13.54
C GLU A 300 3.88 -11.75 -12.21
N TRP A 301 4.74 -10.75 -12.01
CA TRP A 301 4.85 -10.02 -10.76
C TRP A 301 3.76 -8.97 -10.54
N LEU A 302 3.38 -8.22 -11.59
CA LEU A 302 2.44 -7.09 -11.46
C LEU A 302 1.03 -7.49 -10.96
N PRO A 303 0.44 -8.63 -11.39
CA PRO A 303 -0.82 -9.11 -10.82
C PRO A 303 -0.74 -9.35 -9.30
N MET A 304 0.41 -9.81 -8.79
CA MET A 304 0.60 -10.01 -7.34
C MET A 304 0.63 -8.69 -6.57
N VAL A 305 1.07 -7.60 -7.20
CA VAL A 305 1.00 -6.25 -6.63
C VAL A 305 -0.45 -5.80 -6.51
N ALA A 306 -1.25 -6.06 -7.55
CA ALA A 306 -2.68 -5.74 -7.58
C ALA A 306 -3.51 -6.56 -6.57
N ASP A 307 -3.17 -7.83 -6.36
CA ASP A 307 -3.87 -8.69 -5.39
C ASP A 307 -3.51 -8.37 -3.93
N ARG A 308 -2.28 -7.89 -3.69
CA ARG A 308 -1.88 -7.33 -2.39
C ARG A 308 -2.62 -6.04 -2.06
N THR A 309 -3.20 -5.38 -3.07
CA THR A 309 -4.09 -4.24 -2.96
C THR A 309 -5.56 -4.64 -3.06
N SER A 310 -6.02 -5.53 -2.19
CA SER A 310 -7.46 -5.69 -2.02
C SER A 310 -8.07 -4.33 -1.58
N PRO A 311 -9.23 -3.89 -2.11
CA PRO A 311 -9.84 -2.57 -1.86
C PRO A 311 -10.17 -2.24 -0.40
N SER A 312 -9.88 -3.16 0.52
CA SER A 312 -10.08 -3.01 1.96
C SER A 312 -9.00 -2.15 2.65
N ALA A 313 -7.92 -1.78 1.97
CA ALA A 313 -6.76 -1.12 2.59
C ALA A 313 -6.78 0.42 2.60
N LEU A 314 -7.75 1.09 1.97
CA LEU A 314 -7.91 2.56 2.03
C LEU A 314 -9.37 2.94 2.31
N LYS A 315 -9.83 2.71 3.55
CA LYS A 315 -11.02 3.42 4.05
C LYS A 315 -10.61 4.84 4.45
N LYS A 316 -10.73 5.80 3.52
CA LYS A 316 -10.74 7.22 3.86
C LYS A 316 -12.04 7.51 4.63
N CYS A 317 -11.92 7.86 5.90
CA CYS A 317 -13.01 8.46 6.67
C CYS A 317 -12.76 9.97 6.69
N THR A 318 -13.43 10.73 5.83
CA THR A 318 -13.40 12.19 5.85
C THR A 318 -14.73 12.69 6.42
N VAL A 319 -14.74 12.98 7.73
CA VAL A 319 -15.89 13.54 8.45
C VAL A 319 -16.13 15.02 8.09
N ALA A 320 -15.20 15.67 7.39
CA ALA A 320 -15.18 17.13 7.23
C ALA A 320 -16.19 17.76 6.24
N TYR A 321 -16.97 17.00 5.46
CA TYR A 321 -17.80 17.56 4.38
C TYR A 321 -19.32 17.59 4.64
N ARG A 322 -19.78 17.49 5.90
CA ARG A 322 -21.21 17.26 6.21
C ARG A 322 -21.88 18.30 7.12
N ILE A 323 -21.37 19.53 7.18
CA ILE A 323 -22.03 20.60 7.94
C ILE A 323 -22.65 21.58 6.96
N VAL A 324 -23.99 21.61 6.90
CA VAL A 324 -24.78 22.59 6.13
C VAL A 324 -25.61 23.38 7.14
N ASN A 325 -25.47 24.72 7.14
CA ASN A 325 -26.18 25.62 8.06
C ASN A 325 -26.04 25.29 9.56
N GLY A 326 -24.89 24.75 9.98
CA GLY A 326 -24.63 24.39 11.38
C GLY A 326 -25.32 23.10 11.84
N GLN A 327 -25.90 22.32 10.92
CA GLN A 327 -26.48 21.01 11.19
C GLN A 327 -25.72 19.93 10.38
N PHE A 328 -25.66 18.72 10.95
CA PHE A 328 -25.10 17.56 10.26
C PHE A 328 -26.05 17.08 9.17
N GLU A 329 -25.65 17.19 7.90
CA GLU A 329 -26.42 16.69 6.76
C GLU A 329 -25.69 15.52 6.10
N GLY A 330 -26.34 14.36 6.03
CA GLY A 330 -25.72 13.13 5.55
C GLY A 330 -26.62 12.34 4.62
N HIS A 331 -26.19 12.17 3.37
CA HIS A 331 -26.74 11.15 2.49
C HIS A 331 -26.10 9.79 2.84
N TRP A 332 -26.94 8.81 3.18
CA TRP A 332 -26.51 7.44 3.43
C TRP A 332 -26.29 6.73 2.10
N LYS A 333 -25.20 5.97 1.99
CA LYS A 333 -24.81 5.27 0.76
C LYS A 333 -25.78 4.13 0.38
N SER A 334 -26.54 3.64 1.34
CA SER A 334 -27.54 2.58 1.20
C SER A 334 -28.73 2.87 2.10
N GLN A 335 -29.91 2.38 1.70
CA GLN A 335 -31.09 2.40 2.58
C GLN A 335 -30.89 1.42 3.74
N VAL A 336 -31.45 1.76 4.89
CA VAL A 336 -31.40 0.93 6.11
C VAL A 336 -32.61 0.00 6.08
N GLU A 337 -32.39 -1.31 6.00
CA GLU A 337 -33.45 -2.29 5.72
C GLU A 337 -34.07 -2.92 6.98
N ASN A 338 -33.41 -2.82 8.14
CA ASN A 338 -33.84 -3.47 9.39
C ASN A 338 -34.23 -2.44 10.47
N GLU A 339 -35.35 -2.65 11.17
CA GLU A 339 -35.85 -1.81 12.28
C GLU A 339 -34.79 -1.53 13.35
N GLY A 340 -33.94 -2.52 13.67
CA GLY A 340 -32.86 -2.33 14.64
C GLY A 340 -31.82 -1.31 14.19
N ASP A 341 -31.50 -1.31 12.90
CA ASP A 341 -30.53 -0.37 12.33
C ASP A 341 -31.14 1.02 12.13
N VAL A 342 -32.44 1.10 11.81
CA VAL A 342 -33.19 2.37 11.77
C VAL A 342 -33.15 3.04 13.14
N ASN A 343 -33.38 2.29 14.21
CA ASN A 343 -33.26 2.81 15.57
C ASN A 343 -31.85 3.28 15.92
N ASN A 344 -30.81 2.55 15.51
CA ASN A 344 -29.43 2.95 15.74
C ASN A 344 -29.06 4.23 14.99
N VAL A 345 -29.53 4.37 13.74
CA VAL A 345 -29.32 5.59 12.94
C VAL A 345 -30.08 6.77 13.55
N ASN A 346 -31.33 6.57 13.99
CA ASN A 346 -32.11 7.63 14.65
C ASN A 346 -31.48 8.07 15.98
N ASN A 347 -30.96 7.13 16.77
CA ASN A 347 -30.21 7.45 17.99
C ASN A 347 -28.95 8.26 17.67
N LEU A 348 -28.18 7.85 16.66
CA LEU A 348 -26.98 8.57 16.24
C LEU A 348 -27.30 10.00 15.74
N ILE A 349 -28.37 10.16 14.95
CA ILE A 349 -28.82 11.48 14.47
C ILE A 349 -29.23 12.37 15.65
N ARG A 350 -29.93 11.83 16.64
CA ARG A 350 -30.29 12.54 17.87
C ARG A 350 -29.05 12.96 18.65
N ASP A 351 -28.10 12.04 18.86
CA ASP A 351 -26.88 12.35 19.60
C ASP A 351 -26.02 13.40 18.87
N LEU A 352 -26.02 13.39 17.54
CA LEU A 352 -25.34 14.39 16.71
C LEU A 352 -26.04 15.75 16.70
N SER A 353 -27.37 15.81 16.81
CA SER A 353 -28.11 17.07 16.85
C SER A 353 -27.95 17.82 18.17
N GLU A 354 -27.55 17.13 19.24
CA GLU A 354 -27.20 17.73 20.53
C GLU A 354 -25.80 18.38 20.53
N VAL A 355 -24.97 18.12 19.53
CA VAL A 355 -23.60 18.67 19.43
C VAL A 355 -23.65 20.12 18.94
N ARG A 356 -23.23 21.06 19.79
CA ARG A 356 -23.02 22.46 19.40
C ARG A 356 -21.60 22.66 18.84
N LEU A 357 -21.52 23.03 17.57
CA LEU A 357 -20.27 23.34 16.89
C LEU A 357 -19.76 24.72 17.33
N ALA A 358 -18.50 24.80 17.78
CA ALA A 358 -17.83 26.05 18.13
C ALA A 358 -16.97 26.56 16.96
N GLN A 359 -16.75 27.86 16.85
CA GLN A 359 -15.76 28.40 15.90
C GLN A 359 -14.34 28.19 16.44
N GLY A 360 -13.48 27.53 15.68
CA GLY A 360 -12.09 27.24 16.02
C GLY A 360 -11.55 25.99 15.32
N GLU A 361 -10.27 25.69 15.47
CA GLU A 361 -9.69 24.43 15.00
C GLU A 361 -10.28 23.23 15.77
N ASP A 362 -10.44 22.10 15.09
CA ASP A 362 -10.88 20.84 15.70
C ASP A 362 -9.91 20.42 16.80
N GLN A 363 -10.30 20.63 18.05
CA GLN A 363 -9.54 20.16 19.21
C GLN A 363 -10.16 18.87 19.76
N TRP A 364 -9.43 17.77 19.60
CA TRP A 364 -9.76 16.52 20.28
C TRP A 364 -9.39 16.61 21.76
N LYS A 365 -10.34 17.05 22.58
CA LYS A 365 -10.20 16.97 24.04
C LYS A 365 -10.74 15.62 24.53
N TYR A 366 -9.82 14.73 24.87
CA TYR A 366 -10.14 13.46 25.51
C TYR A 366 -10.66 13.69 26.93
N VAL A 367 -11.97 13.63 27.13
CA VAL A 367 -12.64 13.92 28.43
C VAL A 367 -12.39 12.84 29.50
N VAL A 368 -11.77 11.73 29.11
CA VAL A 368 -11.72 10.50 29.92
C VAL A 368 -10.49 10.44 30.83
N ASP A 369 -9.49 11.29 30.61
CA ASP A 369 -8.36 11.56 31.52
C ASP A 369 -7.67 12.89 31.14
N ILE A 370 -7.81 13.92 31.97
CA ILE A 370 -7.26 15.27 31.72
C ILE A 370 -5.73 15.28 31.87
N THR A 371 -5.14 14.23 32.44
CA THR A 371 -3.73 14.20 32.84
C THR A 371 -2.81 13.43 31.89
N SER A 372 -3.35 12.70 30.91
CA SER A 372 -2.55 11.90 29.99
C SER A 372 -2.89 12.14 28.51
N PRO A 373 -1.89 12.15 27.61
CA PRO A 373 -2.13 12.29 26.18
C PRO A 373 -2.97 11.12 25.66
N PHE A 374 -3.85 11.41 24.71
CA PHE A 374 -4.65 10.39 24.05
C PHE A 374 -3.73 9.33 23.42
N THR A 375 -3.86 8.08 23.87
CA THR A 375 -3.28 6.93 23.17
C THR A 375 -4.34 5.89 22.90
N VAL A 376 -4.25 5.25 21.74
CA VAL A 376 -5.07 4.09 21.36
C VAL A 376 -4.98 3.00 22.44
N GLY A 377 -3.83 2.86 23.11
CA GLY A 377 -3.63 1.93 24.20
C GLY A 377 -4.50 2.23 25.43
N THR A 378 -4.63 3.50 25.81
CA THR A 378 -5.45 3.92 26.97
C THR A 378 -6.93 3.69 26.71
N LEU A 379 -7.41 4.09 25.53
CA LEU A 379 -8.81 3.89 25.10
C LEU A 379 -9.14 2.40 25.02
N ARG A 380 -8.27 1.60 24.39
CA ARG A 380 -8.45 0.15 24.29
C ARG A 380 -8.47 -0.53 25.64
N LYS A 381 -7.60 -0.13 26.57
CA LYS A 381 -7.57 -0.67 27.93
C LYS A 381 -8.89 -0.41 28.68
N LYS A 382 -9.47 0.78 28.52
CA LYS A 382 -10.77 1.13 29.13
C LYS A 382 -11.95 0.42 28.45
N LEU A 383 -11.97 0.34 27.11
CA LEU A 383 -12.96 -0.44 26.37
C LEU A 383 -12.90 -1.92 26.76
N ASP A 384 -11.70 -2.48 26.86
CA ASP A 384 -11.49 -3.87 27.29
C ASP A 384 -11.97 -4.08 28.75
N GLN A 385 -11.80 -3.08 29.63
CA GLN A 385 -12.32 -3.11 31.01
C GLN A 385 -13.85 -2.99 31.09
N LEU A 386 -14.46 -2.15 30.25
CA LEU A 386 -15.92 -1.95 30.21
C LEU A 386 -16.65 -3.13 29.58
N LEU A 387 -16.11 -3.66 28.49
CA LEU A 387 -16.69 -4.81 27.78
C LEU A 387 -16.42 -6.13 28.52
N TYR A 388 -15.33 -6.22 29.29
CA TYR A 388 -14.89 -7.46 29.95
C TYR A 388 -14.34 -7.21 31.36
N PRO A 389 -15.19 -6.80 32.33
CA PRO A 389 -14.76 -6.35 33.65
C PRO A 389 -14.02 -7.40 34.50
N ASN A 390 -14.09 -8.68 34.14
CA ASN A 390 -13.50 -9.79 34.91
C ASN A 390 -12.84 -10.88 34.04
N ARG A 391 -11.76 -10.56 33.28
CA ARG A 391 -10.89 -11.62 32.71
C ARG A 391 -9.41 -11.30 32.87
N VAL A 392 -8.85 -11.65 34.02
CA VAL A 392 -7.48 -12.13 34.03
C VAL A 392 -7.49 -13.46 33.26
N LEU A 393 -6.90 -13.51 32.07
CA LEU A 393 -6.71 -14.77 31.31
C LEU A 393 -5.65 -15.62 32.03
N THR A 394 -5.97 -16.16 33.22
CA THR A 394 -5.05 -16.98 34.03
C THR A 394 -4.69 -18.31 33.38
N TRP A 395 -5.48 -18.75 32.40
CA TRP A 395 -5.41 -20.08 31.79
C TRP A 395 -4.71 -20.12 30.42
N PHE A 396 -4.55 -18.99 29.71
CA PHE A 396 -3.75 -18.97 28.49
C PHE A 396 -2.27 -18.72 28.82
N ARG A 397 -1.46 -19.77 28.70
CA ARG A 397 0.00 -19.68 28.88
C ARG A 397 0.70 -19.78 27.53
N TRP A 398 1.54 -18.80 27.21
CA TRP A 398 2.43 -18.85 26.06
C TRP A 398 3.31 -20.09 26.12
N ASN A 399 3.11 -21.02 25.19
CA ASN A 399 3.88 -22.25 25.13
C ASN A 399 5.09 -22.06 24.22
N LYS A 400 6.29 -22.05 24.83
CA LYS A 400 7.57 -21.95 24.12
C LYS A 400 7.92 -23.15 23.25
N VAL A 401 7.17 -24.25 23.27
CA VAL A 401 7.35 -25.36 22.33
C VAL A 401 6.63 -25.05 21.01
N SER A 402 5.42 -24.50 21.08
CA SER A 402 4.63 -24.16 19.89
C SER A 402 5.16 -22.90 19.19
N PRO A 403 5.09 -22.82 17.85
CA PRO A 403 5.43 -21.61 17.11
C PRO A 403 4.61 -20.39 17.57
N SER A 404 5.16 -19.19 17.45
CA SER A 404 4.46 -17.96 17.86
C SER A 404 3.16 -17.76 17.07
N LYS A 405 3.15 -18.06 15.76
CA LYS A 405 1.94 -18.03 14.93
C LYS A 405 0.81 -18.91 15.47
N VAL A 406 1.16 -20.10 15.98
CA VAL A 406 0.19 -21.04 16.56
C VAL A 406 -0.35 -20.53 17.89
N ASN A 407 0.52 -20.01 18.76
CA ASN A 407 0.07 -19.40 20.02
C ASN A 407 -0.88 -18.21 19.77
N CYS A 408 -0.56 -17.33 18.81
CA CYS A 408 -1.42 -16.21 18.43
C CYS A 408 -2.76 -16.69 17.87
N PHE A 409 -2.75 -17.73 17.02
CA PHE A 409 -3.99 -18.33 16.51
C PHE A 409 -4.88 -18.86 17.62
N ILE A 410 -4.31 -19.63 18.55
CA ILE A 410 -5.06 -20.23 19.67
C ILE A 410 -5.62 -19.14 20.58
N TRP A 411 -4.85 -18.09 20.85
CA TRP A 411 -5.34 -16.91 21.57
C TRP A 411 -6.56 -16.28 20.87
N ARG A 412 -6.55 -16.19 19.53
CA ARG A 412 -7.74 -15.71 18.78
C ARG A 412 -8.90 -16.70 18.81
N ALA A 413 -8.64 -18.00 18.78
CA ALA A 413 -9.66 -19.04 18.86
C ALA A 413 -10.40 -19.01 20.20
N ILE A 414 -9.67 -18.86 21.30
CA ILE A 414 -10.19 -18.61 22.66
C ILE A 414 -11.15 -17.42 22.70
N GLN A 415 -10.82 -16.37 21.95
CA GLN A 415 -11.60 -15.14 21.90
C GLN A 415 -12.80 -15.25 20.94
N LYS A 416 -13.02 -16.42 20.30
CA LYS A 416 -14.03 -16.63 19.24
C LYS A 416 -13.88 -15.63 18.09
N LYS A 417 -12.63 -15.29 17.74
CA LYS A 417 -12.29 -14.26 16.73
C LYS A 417 -11.66 -14.83 15.46
N ILE A 418 -11.63 -16.16 15.31
CA ILE A 418 -11.16 -16.82 14.07
C ILE A 418 -12.26 -16.76 13.00
N PRO A 419 -11.92 -16.75 11.70
CA PRO A 419 -12.90 -16.54 10.64
C PRO A 419 -13.70 -17.81 10.36
N SER A 420 -14.65 -18.13 11.25
CA SER A 420 -15.73 -19.08 10.99
C SER A 420 -16.91 -18.40 10.30
N VAL A 421 -17.82 -19.15 9.68
CA VAL A 421 -19.04 -18.59 9.04
C VAL A 421 -19.80 -17.66 9.99
N VAL A 422 -20.11 -18.11 11.20
CA VAL A 422 -20.81 -17.27 12.22
C VAL A 422 -20.04 -15.98 12.51
N THR A 423 -18.71 -16.04 12.62
CA THR A 423 -17.88 -14.87 12.95
C THR A 423 -17.79 -13.88 11.79
N LEU A 424 -17.81 -14.38 10.55
CA LEU A 424 -17.78 -13.56 9.34
C LEU A 424 -19.13 -12.88 9.08
N ARG A 425 -20.24 -13.61 9.28
CA ARG A 425 -21.59 -13.04 9.21
C ARG A 425 -21.81 -11.94 10.24
N ASN A 426 -21.34 -12.15 11.48
CA ASN A 426 -21.35 -11.11 12.52
C ASN A 426 -20.52 -9.87 12.17
N ARG A 427 -19.68 -9.93 11.12
CA ARG A 427 -18.90 -8.79 10.59
C ARG A 427 -19.50 -8.22 9.30
N GLY A 428 -20.70 -8.64 8.90
CA GLY A 428 -21.35 -8.20 7.67
C GLY A 428 -20.73 -8.78 6.39
N VAL A 429 -20.04 -9.92 6.48
CA VAL A 429 -19.57 -10.65 5.30
C VAL A 429 -20.65 -11.63 4.88
N ASP A 430 -21.14 -11.49 3.65
CA ASP A 430 -22.11 -12.40 3.07
C ASP A 430 -21.46 -13.75 2.72
N ILE A 431 -22.09 -14.85 3.11
CA ILE A 431 -21.59 -16.21 2.90
C ILE A 431 -22.79 -17.07 2.48
N GLU A 432 -22.69 -17.64 1.27
CA GLU A 432 -23.76 -18.41 0.62
C GLU A 432 -24.15 -19.70 1.37
N HIS A 433 -23.27 -20.25 2.22
CA HIS A 433 -23.49 -21.52 2.91
C HIS A 433 -23.07 -21.50 4.38
N ASP A 434 -23.85 -22.21 5.20
CA ASP A 434 -23.65 -22.28 6.66
C ASP A 434 -22.82 -23.50 7.08
N ASN A 435 -22.60 -24.41 6.14
CA ASN A 435 -22.01 -25.72 6.39
C ASN A 435 -20.56 -25.62 6.88
N CYS A 436 -20.26 -26.43 7.88
CA CYS A 436 -18.93 -26.56 8.46
C CYS A 436 -17.91 -26.93 7.40
N GLY A 437 -16.91 -26.07 7.19
CA GLY A 437 -15.83 -26.31 6.23
C GLY A 437 -14.93 -27.51 6.59
N ALA A 438 -15.17 -28.17 7.73
CA ALA A 438 -14.49 -29.39 8.14
C ALA A 438 -15.36 -30.65 7.95
N CYS A 439 -16.63 -30.67 8.38
CA CYS A 439 -17.50 -31.86 8.30
C CYS A 439 -18.67 -31.76 7.29
N ILE A 440 -18.97 -30.57 6.76
CA ILE A 440 -20.07 -30.24 5.83
C ILE A 440 -21.49 -30.33 6.43
N ASN A 441 -21.68 -30.89 7.63
CA ASN A 441 -23.03 -31.19 8.13
C ASN A 441 -23.63 -30.15 9.07
N GLU A 442 -22.81 -29.41 9.82
CA GLU A 442 -23.25 -28.53 10.92
C GLU A 442 -22.98 -27.05 10.62
N ILE A 443 -23.60 -26.12 11.36
CA ILE A 443 -23.33 -24.69 11.25
C ILE A 443 -21.91 -24.36 11.73
N GLU A 444 -21.12 -23.66 10.91
CA GLU A 444 -19.72 -23.40 11.22
C GLU A 444 -19.50 -22.29 12.26
N CYS A 445 -19.23 -22.68 13.52
CA CYS A 445 -18.71 -21.79 14.55
C CYS A 445 -17.25 -22.10 14.94
N SER A 446 -16.61 -21.20 15.70
CA SER A 446 -15.20 -21.34 16.10
C SER A 446 -14.93 -22.60 16.92
N ASP A 447 -15.81 -22.93 17.88
CA ASP A 447 -15.68 -24.14 18.69
C ASP A 447 -16.06 -25.39 17.88
N ASP A 448 -16.98 -25.26 16.92
CA ASP A 448 -17.38 -26.38 16.05
C ASP A 448 -16.22 -26.92 15.23
N ILE A 449 -15.58 -26.07 14.43
CA ILE A 449 -14.48 -26.49 13.55
C ILE A 449 -13.25 -26.99 14.29
N LEU A 450 -13.07 -26.60 15.56
CA LEU A 450 -11.89 -26.93 16.35
C LEU A 450 -12.12 -28.07 17.34
N ILE A 451 -13.36 -28.35 17.74
CA ILE A 451 -13.65 -29.25 18.87
C ILE A 451 -14.81 -30.21 18.59
N SER A 452 -15.99 -29.69 18.21
CA SER A 452 -17.22 -30.49 18.26
C SER A 452 -17.67 -31.09 16.94
N CYS A 453 -17.23 -30.57 15.79
CA CYS A 453 -17.65 -31.12 14.51
C CYS A 453 -17.19 -32.58 14.35
N HIS A 454 -17.92 -33.37 13.55
CA HIS A 454 -17.66 -34.80 13.40
C HIS A 454 -16.19 -35.12 13.06
N PHE A 455 -15.61 -34.35 12.13
CA PHE A 455 -14.20 -34.49 11.75
C PHE A 455 -13.24 -34.15 12.90
N ALA A 456 -13.46 -33.03 13.60
CA ALA A 456 -12.64 -32.63 14.73
C ALA A 456 -12.70 -33.65 15.87
N CYS A 457 -13.89 -34.18 16.14
CA CYS A 457 -14.13 -35.20 17.16
C CYS A 457 -13.32 -36.49 16.88
N GLU A 458 -13.34 -36.96 15.64
CA GLU A 458 -12.63 -38.19 15.25
C GLU A 458 -11.10 -38.02 15.31
N VAL A 459 -10.57 -36.91 14.78
CA VAL A 459 -9.13 -36.59 14.89
C VAL A 459 -8.71 -36.46 16.36
N ARG A 460 -9.51 -35.77 17.19
CA ARG A 460 -9.26 -35.62 18.62
C ARG A 460 -9.22 -36.98 19.31
N LYS A 461 -10.21 -37.87 19.08
CA LYS A 461 -10.25 -39.21 19.68
C LYS A 461 -8.97 -39.99 19.38
N GLN A 462 -8.48 -39.97 18.14
CA GLN A 462 -7.27 -40.68 17.75
C GLN A 462 -5.99 -40.07 18.40
N VAL A 463 -5.89 -38.75 18.45
CA VAL A 463 -4.77 -38.05 19.12
C VAL A 463 -4.81 -38.27 20.64
N PHE A 464 -5.99 -38.30 21.25
CA PHE A 464 -6.16 -38.46 22.68
C PHE A 464 -5.97 -39.90 23.13
N LYS A 465 -6.35 -40.87 22.29
CA LYS A 465 -5.99 -42.29 22.46
C LYS A 465 -4.47 -42.46 22.53
N TRP A 466 -3.71 -41.75 21.70
CA TRP A 466 -2.24 -41.74 21.77
C TRP A 466 -1.70 -41.16 23.09
N CYS A 467 -2.44 -40.25 23.74
CA CYS A 467 -2.08 -39.69 25.03
C CYS A 467 -2.62 -40.48 26.23
N GLY A 468 -3.39 -41.55 26.00
CA GLY A 468 -4.07 -42.30 27.06
C GLY A 468 -5.22 -41.53 27.73
N ILE A 469 -5.89 -40.63 27.01
CA ILE A 469 -6.95 -39.76 27.54
C ILE A 469 -8.28 -40.09 26.87
N GLN A 470 -9.33 -40.23 27.68
CA GLN A 470 -10.71 -40.41 27.23
C GLN A 470 -11.58 -39.31 27.86
N GLN A 471 -11.61 -38.15 27.22
CA GLN A 471 -12.39 -36.99 27.67
C GLN A 471 -12.95 -36.23 26.47
N ASN A 472 -14.19 -35.76 26.59
CA ASN A 472 -14.82 -34.87 25.63
C ASN A 472 -14.79 -33.42 26.14
N PHE A 473 -14.76 -32.48 25.21
CA PHE A 473 -14.75 -31.04 25.47
C PHE A 473 -15.82 -30.38 24.62
N ALA A 474 -16.47 -29.34 25.17
CA ALA A 474 -17.48 -28.55 24.45
C ALA A 474 -16.85 -27.34 23.74
N SER A 475 -15.74 -26.81 24.24
CA SER A 475 -15.06 -25.65 23.66
C SER A 475 -13.53 -25.75 23.65
N VAL A 476 -12.89 -24.85 22.91
CA VAL A 476 -11.43 -24.70 22.91
C VAL A 476 -10.93 -24.34 24.31
N THR A 477 -11.73 -23.56 25.05
CA THR A 477 -11.42 -23.14 26.42
C THR A 477 -11.42 -24.33 27.37
N ASP A 478 -12.38 -25.24 27.26
CA ASP A 478 -12.48 -26.42 28.13
C ASP A 478 -11.29 -27.36 27.90
N LEU A 479 -10.94 -27.59 26.63
CA LEU A 479 -9.79 -28.39 26.23
C LEU A 479 -8.48 -27.84 26.81
N LEU A 480 -8.24 -26.54 26.68
CA LEU A 480 -7.01 -25.92 27.15
C LEU A 480 -6.96 -25.79 28.67
N SER A 481 -8.12 -25.59 29.32
CA SER A 481 -8.23 -25.58 30.78
C SER A 481 -7.92 -26.96 31.36
N PHE A 482 -8.42 -28.03 30.72
CA PHE A 482 -8.05 -29.39 31.07
C PHE A 482 -6.55 -29.64 30.87
N ALA A 483 -6.00 -29.25 29.72
CA ALA A 483 -4.57 -29.43 29.43
C ALA A 483 -3.66 -28.66 30.40
N ALA A 484 -4.06 -27.46 30.82
CA ALA A 484 -3.33 -26.64 31.78
C ALA A 484 -3.33 -27.22 33.20
N ASN A 485 -4.24 -28.15 33.52
CA ASN A 485 -4.33 -28.84 34.81
C ASN A 485 -3.99 -30.34 34.69
N TRP A 486 -3.52 -30.79 33.53
CA TRP A 486 -3.30 -32.20 33.27
C TRP A 486 -1.99 -32.71 33.89
N GLY A 487 -2.13 -33.66 34.83
CA GLY A 487 -1.03 -34.32 35.52
C GLY A 487 -0.30 -33.45 36.55
N ARG A 488 0.66 -34.05 37.27
CA ARG A 488 1.48 -33.36 38.29
C ARG A 488 2.87 -32.92 37.80
N CYS A 489 3.27 -33.34 36.59
CA CYS A 489 4.61 -33.08 36.06
C CYS A 489 4.61 -31.90 35.07
N PRO A 490 5.30 -30.78 35.37
CA PRO A 490 5.30 -29.59 34.51
C PRO A 490 5.85 -29.85 33.10
N LYS A 491 6.79 -30.79 32.93
CA LYS A 491 7.33 -31.16 31.62
C LYS A 491 6.29 -31.90 30.77
N LYS A 492 5.63 -32.92 31.33
CA LYS A 492 4.56 -33.68 30.65
C LYS A 492 3.37 -32.77 30.33
N GLN A 493 3.02 -31.87 31.25
CA GLN A 493 1.97 -30.87 31.03
C GLN A 493 2.29 -29.94 29.85
N LYS A 494 3.52 -29.41 29.77
CA LYS A 494 3.95 -28.58 28.62
C LYS A 494 3.85 -29.31 27.28
N ILE A 495 4.26 -30.59 27.25
CA ILE A 495 4.15 -31.44 26.06
C ILE A 495 2.69 -31.63 25.69
N PHE A 496 1.82 -31.95 26.65
CA PHE A 496 0.40 -32.15 26.39
C PHE A 496 -0.28 -30.88 25.87
N ILE A 497 0.02 -29.71 26.43
CA ILE A 497 -0.42 -28.42 25.89
C ILE A 497 0.03 -28.25 24.44
N SER A 498 1.27 -28.64 24.10
CA SER A 498 1.75 -28.60 22.71
C SER A 498 0.99 -29.55 21.78
N ILE A 499 0.56 -30.71 22.28
CA ILE A 499 -0.29 -31.65 21.54
C ILE A 499 -1.65 -30.99 21.25
N CYS A 500 -2.29 -30.37 22.26
CA CYS A 500 -3.54 -29.64 22.07
C CYS A 500 -3.38 -28.48 21.07
N HIS A 501 -2.26 -27.74 21.14
CA HIS A 501 -1.94 -26.68 20.19
C HIS A 501 -1.79 -27.21 18.75
N GLY A 502 -1.09 -28.34 18.59
CA GLY A 502 -0.91 -29.01 17.30
C GLY A 502 -2.24 -29.51 16.73
N LEU A 503 -3.09 -30.09 17.57
CA LEU A 503 -4.43 -30.54 17.20
C LEU A 503 -5.27 -29.37 16.67
N ILE A 504 -5.43 -28.30 17.46
CA ILE A 504 -6.22 -27.12 17.09
C ILE A 504 -5.71 -26.49 15.79
N TRP A 505 -4.39 -26.33 15.65
CA TRP A 505 -3.78 -25.76 14.46
C TRP A 505 -3.98 -26.63 13.22
N ASN A 506 -3.83 -27.95 13.34
CA ASN A 506 -3.99 -28.88 12.23
C ASN A 506 -5.44 -28.95 11.76
N LEU A 507 -6.41 -28.94 12.67
CA LEU A 507 -7.84 -28.86 12.33
C LEU A 507 -8.16 -27.60 11.53
N TRP A 508 -7.65 -26.44 11.98
CA TRP A 508 -7.77 -25.19 11.25
C TRP A 508 -7.14 -25.26 9.84
N LYS A 509 -5.92 -25.80 9.73
CA LYS A 509 -5.22 -25.95 8.44
C LYS A 509 -6.00 -26.85 7.49
N ASN A 510 -6.51 -27.99 7.98
CA ASN A 510 -7.27 -28.93 7.17
C ASN A 510 -8.60 -28.33 6.69
N ARG A 511 -9.31 -27.59 7.56
CA ARG A 511 -10.51 -26.84 7.17
C ARG A 511 -10.20 -25.84 6.05
N ASN A 512 -9.14 -25.06 6.16
CA ASN A 512 -8.78 -24.09 5.11
C ASN A 512 -8.35 -24.78 3.80
N ASN A 513 -7.58 -25.86 3.88
CA ASN A 513 -7.22 -26.65 2.70
C ASN A 513 -8.46 -27.25 2.01
N ARG A 514 -9.46 -27.68 2.76
CA ARG A 514 -10.73 -28.14 2.18
C ARG A 514 -11.50 -27.01 1.51
N MET A 515 -11.63 -25.86 2.18
CA MET A 515 -12.39 -24.72 1.67
C MET A 515 -11.77 -24.10 0.42
N PHE A 516 -10.48 -23.78 0.49
CA PHE A 516 -9.78 -23.01 -0.53
C PHE A 516 -9.10 -23.88 -1.59
N ASN A 517 -8.58 -25.05 -1.21
CA ASN A 517 -7.79 -25.90 -2.11
C ASN A 517 -8.50 -27.21 -2.51
N LYS A 518 -9.73 -27.44 -2.02
CA LYS A 518 -10.52 -28.68 -2.25
C LYS A 518 -9.75 -29.96 -1.91
N VAL A 519 -8.82 -29.89 -0.94
CA VAL A 519 -8.05 -31.05 -0.48
C VAL A 519 -8.77 -31.71 0.69
N PHE A 520 -9.10 -32.99 0.54
CA PHE A 520 -9.79 -33.78 1.56
C PHE A 520 -8.81 -34.70 2.29
N ILE A 521 -8.66 -34.48 3.58
CA ILE A 521 -7.77 -35.28 4.45
C ILE A 521 -8.65 -36.10 5.38
N ASN A 522 -8.46 -37.42 5.40
CA ASN A 522 -9.18 -38.29 6.33
C ASN A 522 -8.67 -38.11 7.79
N PRO A 523 -9.48 -38.47 8.81
CA PRO A 523 -9.10 -38.28 10.20
C PRO A 523 -7.80 -38.98 10.62
N THR A 524 -7.50 -40.14 10.02
CA THR A 524 -6.29 -40.94 10.30
C THR A 524 -5.02 -40.24 9.83
N LEU A 525 -5.02 -39.70 8.61
CA LEU A 525 -3.90 -38.92 8.09
C LEU A 525 -3.74 -37.61 8.88
N SER A 526 -4.85 -36.95 9.20
CA SER A 526 -4.87 -35.75 10.03
C SER A 526 -4.26 -36.00 11.42
N SER A 527 -4.60 -37.10 12.09
CA SER A 527 -4.04 -37.46 13.40
C SER A 527 -2.54 -37.79 13.31
N GLY A 528 -2.10 -38.43 12.21
CA GLY A 528 -0.68 -38.61 11.89
C GLY A 528 0.07 -37.29 11.75
N THR A 529 -0.49 -36.32 11.03
CA THR A 529 0.09 -34.97 10.86
C THR A 529 0.24 -34.26 12.20
N VAL A 530 -0.73 -34.37 13.11
CA VAL A 530 -0.61 -33.78 14.47
C VAL A 530 0.60 -34.36 15.21
N LYS A 531 0.79 -35.69 15.17
CA LYS A 531 1.93 -36.35 15.83
C LYS A 531 3.25 -35.87 15.26
N SER A 532 3.39 -35.86 13.93
CA SER A 532 4.61 -35.40 13.24
C SER A 532 4.92 -33.94 13.51
N LEU A 533 3.89 -33.07 13.46
CA LEU A 533 4.02 -31.64 13.72
C LEU A 533 4.52 -31.36 15.14
N VAL A 534 3.91 -31.99 16.14
CA VAL A 534 4.28 -31.79 17.55
C VAL A 534 5.65 -32.39 17.85
N PHE A 535 5.97 -33.56 17.28
CA PHE A 535 7.30 -34.14 17.38
C PHE A 535 8.37 -33.21 16.83
N PHE A 536 8.14 -32.62 15.66
CA PHE A 536 9.03 -31.64 15.06
C PHE A 536 9.21 -30.40 15.94
N TRP A 537 8.14 -29.85 16.52
CA TRP A 537 8.24 -28.72 17.46
C TRP A 537 9.08 -29.04 18.69
N LEU A 538 8.95 -30.27 19.24
CA LEU A 538 9.73 -30.73 20.37
C LEU A 538 11.21 -30.92 20.01
N LYS A 539 11.51 -31.46 18.82
CA LYS A 539 12.88 -31.72 18.34
C LYS A 539 13.64 -30.44 18.01
N CYS A 540 13.04 -29.51 17.28
CA CYS A 540 13.71 -28.30 16.78
C CYS A 540 14.05 -27.28 17.87
N ARG A 541 13.25 -27.20 18.95
CA ARG A 541 13.48 -26.22 20.03
C ARG A 541 14.37 -26.71 21.17
N GLY A 542 14.80 -27.98 21.15
CA GLY A 542 15.85 -28.48 22.04
C GLY A 542 17.26 -27.92 21.75
N LYS A 543 17.46 -27.26 20.60
CA LYS A 543 18.77 -26.77 20.12
C LYS A 543 18.75 -25.33 19.57
N GLY A 544 17.94 -24.43 20.13
CA GLY A 544 17.98 -23.00 19.76
C GLY A 544 17.53 -22.65 18.33
N GLY A 545 16.91 -23.58 17.59
CA GLY A 545 16.46 -23.33 16.22
C GLY A 545 15.15 -22.55 16.14
N ILE A 546 15.16 -21.45 15.40
CA ILE A 546 13.95 -20.73 14.95
C ILE A 546 13.33 -21.55 13.81
N CYS A 547 12.10 -22.03 14.02
CA CYS A 547 11.37 -22.76 12.99
C CYS A 547 10.46 -21.80 12.21
N SER A 548 10.94 -21.30 11.07
CA SER A 548 10.10 -20.75 10.01
C SER A 548 9.73 -21.89 9.06
N GLN A 549 8.45 -22.28 9.03
CA GLN A 549 7.94 -23.19 8.00
C GLN A 549 7.49 -22.37 6.79
N ASN A 550 8.37 -22.27 5.79
CA ASN A 550 8.07 -21.99 4.39
C ASN A 550 8.58 -23.19 3.55
N GLU A 551 8.12 -24.39 3.91
CA GLU A 551 8.15 -25.60 3.07
C GLU A 551 6.79 -26.28 3.14
#